data_AF-A0A1Y2IAJ7-F1
#
_entry.id   AF-A0A1Y2IAJ7-F1
#
_cell.length_a   1.000
_cell.length_b   1.000
_cell.length_c   1.000
_cell.angle_alpha   90.00
_cell.angle_beta   90.00
_cell.angle_gamma   90.00
#
_symmetry.space_group_name_H-M   'P 1'
#
loop_
_entity.id
_entity.type
_entity.pdbx_description
1 polymer ?
#
loop_
_entity_poly.entity_id
_entity_poly.type
_entity_poly.pdbx_seq_one_letter_code
_entity_poly.pdbx_strand_id
1 'polypeptide(L)'
;MQLAKVVEGLEKHLVSLRSNELSSIHSLPLNQPRAGEEPKSSPGGLSSGDTNEKTLVGMANPSEQAKPYPHLPYAAGLHAVRRCSDDWRPAWRVFPLKAFRGSSFTYLKIQSDWDDADLLREMSRSYDKLRTVWRKWFSLRSVRSITMVYADHTFVYPKRVGPAGVSPTKNMRLRYFLHHPERMRGRYEFMQVLTARTDFGIEFVEGWQLTRISIAILLPVIASLLLGIFYSLFVGEVSDAFTIAGYMTSAYSVCLVLLGLLNFVEF
;
A
#
# COMPACT_ATOMS: atom_id res chain seq x y z
N MET A 1 38.81 17.89 -4.76
CA MET A 1 38.92 17.32 -6.13
C MET A 1 38.43 15.86 -6.24
N GLN A 2 38.62 15.00 -5.22
CA GLN A 2 38.13 13.60 -5.23
C GLN A 2 36.60 13.46 -5.26
N LEU A 3 35.85 14.35 -4.59
CA LEU A 3 34.38 14.28 -4.53
C LEU A 3 33.69 14.46 -5.90
N ALA A 4 34.24 15.34 -6.75
CA ALA A 4 33.67 15.62 -8.07
C ALA A 4 33.70 14.39 -8.99
N LYS A 5 34.76 13.57 -8.91
CA LYS A 5 34.86 12.32 -9.67
C LYS A 5 33.86 11.25 -9.21
N VAL A 6 33.51 11.24 -7.91
CA VAL A 6 32.51 10.32 -7.37
C VAL A 6 31.11 10.71 -7.83
N VAL A 7 30.79 12.01 -7.85
CA VAL A 7 29.50 12.51 -8.33
C VAL A 7 29.30 12.22 -9.83
N GLU A 8 30.33 12.46 -10.66
CA GLU A 8 30.26 12.21 -12.10
C GLU A 8 30.11 10.70 -12.43
N GLY A 9 30.69 9.82 -11.60
CA GLY A 9 30.52 8.37 -11.72
C GLY A 9 29.09 7.91 -11.39
N LEU A 10 28.47 8.51 -10.38
CA LEU A 10 27.09 8.22 -9.96
C LEU A 10 26.06 8.66 -11.01
N GLU A 11 26.27 9.81 -11.67
CA GLU A 11 25.38 10.28 -12.73
C GLU A 11 25.40 9.36 -13.95
N LYS A 12 26.59 8.92 -14.40
CA LYS A 12 26.72 7.98 -15.53
C LYS A 12 26.02 6.65 -15.24
N HIS A 13 26.10 6.18 -13.99
CA HIS A 13 25.46 4.93 -13.58
C HIS A 13 23.92 5.04 -13.48
N LEU A 14 23.40 6.20 -13.07
CA LEU A 14 21.96 6.45 -13.01
C LEU A 14 21.33 6.60 -14.40
N VAL A 15 22.03 7.21 -15.35
CA VAL A 15 21.57 7.34 -16.75
C VAL A 15 21.46 5.96 -17.41
N SER A 16 22.42 5.06 -17.18
CA SER A 16 22.39 3.69 -17.71
C SER A 16 21.23 2.83 -17.17
N LEU A 17 20.87 3.01 -15.89
CA LEU A 17 19.73 2.29 -15.29
C LEU A 17 18.39 2.78 -15.88
N ARG A 18 18.29 4.07 -16.22
CA ARG A 18 17.08 4.66 -16.80
C ARG A 18 16.83 4.20 -18.24
N SER A 19 17.89 3.98 -19.04
CA SER A 19 17.75 3.50 -20.42
C SER A 19 17.30 2.03 -20.50
N ASN A 20 17.68 1.20 -19.52
CA ASN A 20 17.30 -0.22 -19.53
C ASN A 20 15.82 -0.45 -19.18
N GLU A 21 15.21 0.36 -18.32
CA GLU A 21 13.77 0.21 -18.01
C GLU A 21 12.86 0.55 -19.20
N LEU A 22 13.23 1.53 -20.03
CA LEU A 22 12.42 1.93 -21.19
C LEU A 22 12.37 0.85 -22.29
N SER A 23 13.39 0.00 -22.38
CA SER A 23 13.43 -1.08 -23.38
C SER A 23 12.52 -2.27 -23.05
N SER A 24 12.07 -2.42 -21.79
CA SER A 24 11.30 -3.59 -21.35
C SER A 24 9.77 -3.43 -21.50
N ILE A 25 9.26 -2.28 -21.96
CA ILE A 25 7.82 -1.99 -22.02
C ILE A 25 7.19 -2.36 -23.38
N HIS A 26 7.99 -2.61 -24.42
CA HIS A 26 7.50 -2.97 -25.76
C HIS A 26 7.53 -4.50 -26.01
N SER A 27 6.59 -5.26 -25.45
CA SER A 27 6.15 -6.55 -26.01
C SER A 27 5.02 -7.19 -25.19
N LEU A 28 3.78 -6.78 -25.42
CA LEU A 28 2.62 -7.60 -25.07
C LEU A 28 1.64 -7.65 -26.25
N PRO A 29 1.12 -8.84 -26.58
CA PRO A 29 0.15 -9.02 -27.66
C PRO A 29 -1.19 -8.38 -27.29
N LEU A 30 -1.68 -7.53 -28.19
CA LEU A 30 -3.03 -6.96 -28.15
C LEU A 30 -4.05 -8.10 -28.30
N ASN A 31 -4.80 -8.42 -27.24
CA ASN A 31 -5.92 -9.33 -27.31
C ASN A 31 -7.20 -8.51 -27.49
N GLN A 32 -7.88 -8.72 -28.61
CA GLN A 32 -9.05 -7.97 -29.08
C GLN A 32 -10.32 -8.44 -28.33
N PRO A 33 -11.11 -7.58 -27.67
CA PRO A 33 -12.41 -7.97 -27.17
C PRO A 33 -13.48 -7.87 -28.25
N ARG A 34 -14.27 -8.95 -28.30
CA ARG A 34 -15.40 -9.22 -29.18
C ARG A 34 -16.58 -8.31 -28.81
N ALA A 35 -17.20 -7.72 -29.82
CA ALA A 35 -18.38 -6.87 -29.71
C ALA A 35 -19.64 -7.64 -29.30
N GLY A 36 -20.52 -6.96 -28.54
CA GLY A 36 -21.94 -7.28 -28.46
C GLY A 36 -22.44 -7.56 -27.05
N GLU A 37 -23.03 -6.54 -26.40
CA GLU A 37 -24.36 -6.58 -25.77
C GLU A 37 -24.62 -5.28 -24.99
N GLU A 38 -25.47 -4.42 -25.55
CA GLU A 38 -26.08 -3.27 -24.86
C GLU A 38 -27.21 -3.74 -23.93
N PRO A 39 -27.27 -3.27 -22.66
CA PRO A 39 -28.50 -3.27 -21.89
C PRO A 39 -29.18 -1.89 -21.93
N LYS A 40 -30.44 -1.93 -22.34
CA LYS A 40 -31.42 -0.83 -22.35
C LYS A 40 -31.49 -0.08 -21.02
N SER A 41 -31.41 1.24 -21.12
CA SER A 41 -31.72 2.21 -20.07
C SER A 41 -33.22 2.24 -19.74
N SER A 42 -33.56 2.27 -18.45
CA SER A 42 -34.86 2.73 -17.96
C SER A 42 -34.69 3.97 -17.06
N PRO A 43 -35.54 5.01 -17.21
CA PRO A 43 -35.46 6.24 -16.42
C PRO A 43 -36.31 6.11 -15.15
N GLY A 44 -35.80 6.59 -14.02
CA GLY A 44 -36.53 6.56 -12.75
C GLY A 44 -36.08 7.62 -11.76
N GLY A 45 -36.79 8.74 -11.75
CA GLY A 45 -37.19 9.48 -10.54
C GLY A 45 -36.12 10.24 -9.75
N LEU A 46 -36.04 11.56 -9.99
CA LEU A 46 -35.65 12.53 -8.97
C LEU A 46 -36.67 12.49 -7.82
N SER A 47 -36.20 12.31 -6.59
CA SER A 47 -36.93 12.73 -5.39
C SER A 47 -35.97 13.44 -4.46
N SER A 48 -36.12 14.77 -4.46
CA SER A 48 -35.54 15.71 -3.52
C SER A 48 -36.32 15.61 -2.21
N GLY A 49 -35.63 15.36 -1.10
CA GLY A 49 -36.25 15.24 0.22
C GLY A 49 -35.26 15.55 1.33
N ASP A 50 -35.25 16.81 1.75
CA ASP A 50 -34.57 17.32 2.94
C ASP A 50 -34.91 16.50 4.18
N THR A 51 -33.90 16.05 4.93
CA THR A 51 -34.09 15.62 6.32
C THR A 51 -32.88 15.97 7.19
N ASN A 52 -32.99 17.14 7.81
CA ASN A 52 -32.57 17.51 9.17
C ASN A 52 -31.61 16.55 9.90
N GLU A 53 -30.35 16.98 10.00
CA GLU A 53 -29.39 16.53 11.01
C GLU A 53 -29.89 16.89 12.42
N LYS A 54 -30.58 15.95 13.07
CA LYS A 54 -30.74 15.96 14.53
C LYS A 54 -29.90 14.80 15.08
N THR A 55 -28.64 15.10 15.35
CA THR A 55 -27.64 14.21 15.97
C THR A 55 -28.09 13.86 17.40
N LEU A 56 -29.04 12.96 17.51
CA LEU A 56 -29.28 12.18 18.71
C LEU A 56 -28.17 11.13 18.77
N VAL A 57 -27.22 11.36 19.67
CA VAL A 57 -26.29 10.34 20.16
C VAL A 57 -27.13 9.27 20.85
N GLY A 58 -27.70 8.37 20.06
CA GLY A 58 -28.34 7.17 20.54
C GLY A 58 -27.28 6.34 21.23
N MET A 59 -27.42 6.19 22.56
CA MET A 59 -26.71 5.16 23.31
C MET A 59 -27.09 3.81 22.70
N ALA A 60 -26.24 3.33 21.79
CA ALA A 60 -26.40 2.02 21.17
C ALA A 60 -26.45 0.98 22.28
N ASN A 61 -27.52 0.18 22.26
CA ASN A 61 -27.77 -0.87 23.25
C ASN A 61 -26.53 -1.81 23.30
N PRO A 62 -25.83 -1.95 24.44
CA PRO A 62 -24.61 -2.76 24.53
C PRO A 62 -24.84 -4.27 24.34
N SER A 63 -26.08 -4.70 24.09
CA SER A 63 -26.47 -6.08 23.85
C SER A 63 -26.64 -6.45 22.37
N GLU A 64 -26.47 -5.52 21.43
CA GLU A 64 -26.50 -5.86 20.00
C GLU A 64 -25.19 -6.54 19.60
N GLN A 65 -25.14 -7.86 19.83
CA GLN A 65 -24.00 -8.71 19.49
C GLN A 65 -23.64 -8.49 18.02
N ALA A 66 -22.39 -8.07 17.79
CA ALA A 66 -21.91 -7.79 16.45
C ALA A 66 -22.10 -9.03 15.55
N LYS A 67 -22.92 -8.88 14.51
CA LYS A 67 -23.18 -9.96 13.56
C LYS A 67 -21.84 -10.44 12.97
N PRO A 68 -21.57 -11.77 12.95
CA PRO A 68 -20.34 -12.29 12.37
C PRO A 68 -20.24 -11.90 10.89
N TYR A 69 -19.02 -11.63 10.43
CA TYR A 69 -18.79 -11.29 9.03
C TYR A 69 -19.12 -12.48 8.13
N PRO A 70 -19.67 -12.25 6.94
CA PRO A 70 -20.07 -13.33 6.04
C PRO A 70 -18.87 -14.14 5.53
N HIS A 71 -17.71 -13.49 5.33
CA HIS A 71 -16.46 -14.14 4.91
C HIS A 71 -15.24 -13.25 5.23
N LEU A 72 -14.03 -13.82 5.18
CA LEU A 72 -12.79 -13.13 5.56
C LEU A 72 -12.40 -11.99 4.63
N PRO A 73 -12.52 -12.10 3.29
CA PRO A 73 -12.29 -10.96 2.40
C PRO A 73 -13.17 -9.76 2.71
N TYR A 74 -14.44 -9.98 3.07
CA TYR A 74 -15.36 -8.91 3.47
C TYR A 74 -14.91 -8.27 4.78
N ALA A 75 -14.49 -9.09 5.75
CA ALA A 75 -13.91 -8.62 7.01
C ALA A 75 -12.62 -7.80 6.80
N ALA A 76 -11.90 -8.07 5.71
CA ALA A 76 -10.71 -7.36 5.24
C ALA A 76 -11.02 -6.13 4.35
N GLY A 77 -12.30 -5.87 4.04
CA GLY A 77 -12.74 -4.72 3.24
C GLY A 77 -12.74 -4.93 1.73
N LEU A 78 -12.59 -6.17 1.26
CA LEU A 78 -12.73 -6.53 -0.14
C LEU A 78 -14.20 -6.88 -0.43
N HIS A 79 -14.85 -6.06 -1.24
CA HIS A 79 -16.27 -6.16 -1.57
C HIS A 79 -16.42 -6.56 -3.05
N ALA A 80 -16.42 -7.86 -3.38
CA ALA A 80 -16.49 -8.26 -4.79
C ALA A 80 -17.58 -9.27 -5.14
N VAL A 81 -18.06 -10.13 -4.23
CA VAL A 81 -19.01 -11.19 -4.61
C VAL A 81 -20.03 -11.46 -3.51
N ARG A 82 -21.26 -11.78 -3.90
CA ARG A 82 -22.39 -12.02 -2.99
C ARG A 82 -22.27 -13.33 -2.20
N ARG A 83 -21.54 -14.35 -2.68
CA ARG A 83 -21.28 -15.63 -1.96
C ARG A 83 -19.98 -16.29 -2.46
N CYS A 84 -19.17 -16.80 -1.54
CA CYS A 84 -18.08 -17.72 -1.85
C CYS A 84 -18.66 -19.16 -1.89
N SER A 85 -18.16 -19.98 -2.81
CA SER A 85 -18.48 -21.41 -2.92
C SER A 85 -17.33 -22.25 -2.38
N ASP A 86 -17.64 -23.36 -1.71
CA ASP A 86 -16.62 -24.32 -1.24
C ASP A 86 -16.03 -25.12 -2.41
N ASP A 87 -16.82 -25.40 -3.45
CA ASP A 87 -16.40 -26.15 -4.64
C ASP A 87 -15.74 -25.26 -5.71
N TRP A 88 -14.88 -24.33 -5.29
CA TRP A 88 -14.28 -23.38 -6.21
C TRP A 88 -13.30 -24.05 -7.18
N ARG A 89 -13.63 -24.01 -8.47
CA ARG A 89 -12.79 -24.51 -9.57
C ARG A 89 -12.81 -23.52 -10.72
N PRO A 90 -11.80 -22.66 -10.88
CA PRO A 90 -11.78 -21.70 -11.98
C PRO A 90 -11.62 -22.41 -13.33
N ALA A 91 -12.30 -21.89 -14.35
CA ALA A 91 -12.16 -22.40 -15.73
C ALA A 91 -10.86 -21.94 -16.40
N TRP A 92 -10.23 -20.89 -15.88
CA TRP A 92 -8.95 -20.35 -16.36
C TRP A 92 -7.78 -21.10 -15.73
N ARG A 93 -6.65 -21.20 -16.45
CA ARG A 93 -5.37 -21.72 -15.90
C ARG A 93 -4.54 -20.64 -15.22
N VAL A 94 -4.51 -19.46 -15.84
CA VAL A 94 -3.79 -18.29 -15.33
C VAL A 94 -4.72 -17.09 -15.40
N PHE A 95 -4.89 -16.38 -14.28
CA PHE A 95 -5.65 -15.15 -14.20
C PHE A 95 -4.71 -13.95 -14.02
N PRO A 96 -4.69 -12.98 -14.95
CA PRO A 96 -3.87 -11.79 -14.82
C PRO A 96 -4.57 -10.75 -13.93
N LEU A 97 -4.11 -10.59 -12.70
CA LEU A 97 -4.59 -9.54 -11.80
C LEU A 97 -3.65 -8.33 -11.85
N LYS A 98 -4.17 -7.14 -12.16
CA LYS A 98 -3.37 -5.90 -12.11
C LYS A 98 -3.21 -5.45 -10.67
N ALA A 99 -1.97 -5.20 -10.27
CA ALA A 99 -1.61 -4.70 -8.95
C ALA A 99 -0.92 -3.34 -9.07
N PHE A 100 -1.53 -2.31 -8.48
CA PHE A 100 -1.13 -0.91 -8.56
C PHE A 100 -0.44 -0.44 -7.29
N ARG A 101 0.47 0.52 -7.45
CA ARG A 101 1.10 1.32 -6.40
C ARG A 101 1.26 2.74 -6.93
N GLY A 102 0.31 3.62 -6.59
CA GLY A 102 0.23 4.94 -7.23
C GLY A 102 0.02 4.79 -8.74
N SER A 103 0.88 5.42 -9.54
CA SER A 103 0.86 5.32 -11.01
C SER A 103 1.58 4.08 -11.57
N SER A 104 2.37 3.37 -10.75
CA SER A 104 3.08 2.16 -11.18
C SER A 104 2.21 0.92 -11.02
N PHE A 105 2.33 -0.05 -11.92
CA PHE A 105 1.59 -1.31 -11.82
C PHE A 105 2.41 -2.51 -12.27
N THR A 106 1.98 -3.70 -11.86
CA THR A 106 2.52 -4.98 -12.30
C THR A 106 1.39 -6.00 -12.44
N TYR A 107 1.59 -7.03 -13.27
CA TYR A 107 0.63 -8.12 -13.40
C TYR A 107 1.01 -9.28 -12.49
N LEU A 108 0.10 -9.59 -11.57
CA LEU A 108 0.12 -10.80 -10.77
C LEU A 108 -0.50 -11.94 -11.60
N LYS A 109 0.29 -12.98 -11.89
CA LYS A 109 -0.17 -14.15 -12.65
C LYS A 109 -0.66 -15.22 -11.68
N ILE A 110 -1.94 -15.16 -11.34
CA ILE A 110 -2.58 -16.09 -10.40
C ILE A 110 -2.77 -17.43 -11.10
N GLN A 111 -2.28 -18.52 -10.51
CA GLN A 111 -2.50 -19.87 -11.05
C GLN A 111 -3.78 -20.47 -10.50
N SER A 112 -4.41 -21.37 -11.25
CA SER A 112 -5.68 -22.01 -10.89
C SER A 112 -5.57 -22.97 -9.70
N ASP A 113 -4.38 -23.49 -9.44
CA ASP A 113 -4.07 -24.43 -8.35
C ASP A 113 -3.68 -23.72 -7.04
N TRP A 114 -3.57 -22.39 -7.04
CA TRP A 114 -3.23 -21.62 -5.85
C TRP A 114 -4.39 -21.55 -4.85
N ASP A 115 -4.02 -21.59 -3.58
CA ASP A 115 -4.90 -21.21 -2.48
C ASP A 115 -4.69 -19.73 -2.08
N ASP A 116 -5.47 -19.27 -1.09
CA ASP A 116 -5.36 -17.91 -0.56
C ASP A 116 -3.99 -17.62 0.05
N ALA A 117 -3.27 -18.61 0.57
CA ALA A 117 -1.94 -18.42 1.15
C ALA A 117 -0.90 -18.12 0.06
N ASP A 118 -0.93 -18.86 -1.04
CA ASP A 118 -0.05 -18.64 -2.19
C ASP A 118 -0.34 -17.30 -2.87
N LEU A 119 -1.63 -16.96 -3.03
CA LEU A 119 -2.05 -15.64 -3.50
C LEU A 119 -1.49 -14.51 -2.65
N LEU A 120 -1.67 -14.56 -1.33
CA LEU A 120 -1.21 -13.50 -0.41
C LEU A 120 0.32 -13.39 -0.40
N ARG A 121 1.04 -14.51 -0.50
CA ARG A 121 2.50 -14.52 -0.62
C ARG A 121 2.95 -13.83 -1.90
N GLU A 122 2.31 -14.13 -3.02
CA GLU A 122 2.67 -13.52 -4.30
C GLU A 122 2.23 -12.04 -4.38
N MET A 123 1.13 -11.66 -3.75
CA MET A 123 0.75 -10.26 -3.58
C MET A 123 1.82 -9.49 -2.79
N SER A 124 2.35 -10.06 -1.70
CA SER A 124 3.46 -9.45 -0.94
C SER A 124 4.71 -9.29 -1.81
N ARG A 125 5.09 -10.32 -2.58
CA ARG A 125 6.22 -10.25 -3.52
C ARG A 125 6.02 -9.20 -4.60
N SER A 126 4.81 -9.09 -5.14
CA SER A 126 4.46 -8.09 -6.15
C SER A 126 4.55 -6.67 -5.60
N TYR A 127 4.10 -6.45 -4.36
CA TYR A 127 4.31 -5.18 -3.66
C TYR A 127 5.80 -4.86 -3.50
N ASP A 128 6.60 -5.84 -3.08
CA ASP A 128 8.05 -5.66 -2.94
C ASP A 128 8.74 -5.39 -4.29
N LYS A 129 8.23 -5.94 -5.40
CA LYS A 129 8.74 -5.66 -6.74
C LYS A 129 8.41 -4.24 -7.20
N LEU A 130 7.22 -3.73 -6.83
CA LEU A 130 6.80 -2.35 -7.10
C LEU A 130 7.57 -1.31 -6.26
N ARG A 131 8.37 -1.74 -5.28
CA ARG A 131 9.16 -0.87 -4.40
C ARG A 131 10.62 -0.87 -4.82
N THR A 132 11.16 0.30 -5.17
CA THR A 132 12.59 0.45 -5.47
C THR A 132 13.44 0.12 -4.25
N VAL A 133 14.66 -0.39 -4.45
CA VAL A 133 15.57 -0.80 -3.37
C VAL A 133 15.78 0.34 -2.38
N TRP A 134 16.04 1.56 -2.87
CA TRP A 134 16.21 2.73 -2.02
C TRP A 134 14.97 3.01 -1.16
N ARG A 135 13.77 2.88 -1.73
CA ARG A 135 12.53 3.02 -0.97
C ARG A 135 12.32 1.86 0.00
N LYS A 136 12.84 0.64 -0.22
CA LYS A 136 12.75 -0.45 0.77
C LYS A 136 13.42 -0.06 2.09
N TRP A 137 14.62 0.52 2.00
CA TRP A 137 15.41 0.91 3.16
C TRP A 137 14.98 2.24 3.77
N PHE A 138 14.73 3.27 2.95
CA PHE A 138 14.46 4.62 3.45
C PHE A 138 12.98 4.99 3.55
N SER A 139 12.05 4.21 2.96
CA SER A 139 10.64 4.57 3.06
C SER A 139 10.07 4.21 4.44
N LEU A 140 9.68 5.28 5.13
CA LEU A 140 8.87 5.31 6.34
C LEU A 140 7.41 4.88 6.09
N ARG A 141 7.03 4.73 4.81
CA ARG A 141 5.72 4.22 4.41
C ARG A 141 5.74 2.69 4.29
N SER A 142 4.63 2.08 4.71
CA SER A 142 4.34 0.65 4.57
C SER A 142 2.97 0.51 3.91
N VAL A 143 2.64 -0.68 3.40
CA VAL A 143 1.25 -0.99 3.02
C VAL A 143 0.36 -0.75 4.23
N ARG A 144 -0.55 0.22 4.08
CA ARG A 144 -1.58 0.53 5.09
C ARG A 144 -2.84 -0.27 4.78
N SER A 145 -3.22 -0.35 3.51
CA SER A 145 -4.37 -1.10 3.06
C SER A 145 -4.19 -1.59 1.62
N ILE A 146 -4.99 -2.58 1.24
CA ILE A 146 -5.20 -2.94 -0.16
C ILE A 146 -6.66 -2.69 -0.45
N THR A 147 -6.94 -1.99 -1.53
CA THR A 147 -8.30 -1.73 -1.99
C THR A 147 -8.50 -2.30 -3.38
N MET A 148 -9.74 -2.66 -3.69
CA MET A 148 -10.07 -2.98 -5.08
C MET A 148 -10.19 -1.70 -5.90
N VAL A 149 -9.73 -1.78 -7.14
CA VAL A 149 -9.74 -0.67 -8.09
C VAL A 149 -10.20 -1.15 -9.46
N TYR A 150 -10.80 -0.26 -10.24
CA TYR A 150 -11.00 -0.52 -11.66
C TYR A 150 -9.64 -0.54 -12.36
N ALA A 151 -9.42 -1.60 -13.12
CA ALA A 151 -8.16 -1.89 -13.80
C ALA A 151 -8.26 -1.68 -15.31
N ASP A 152 -9.09 -0.73 -15.73
CA ASP A 152 -9.22 -0.33 -17.13
C ASP A 152 -7.94 0.40 -17.60
N HIS A 153 -7.54 0.15 -18.84
CA HIS A 153 -6.34 0.72 -19.46
C HIS A 153 -6.48 2.21 -19.80
N THR A 154 -7.70 2.75 -19.72
CA THR A 154 -8.01 4.15 -20.01
C THR A 154 -7.57 5.11 -18.90
N PHE A 155 -7.36 4.61 -17.67
CA PHE A 155 -7.03 5.45 -16.53
C PHE A 155 -5.53 5.48 -16.23
N VAL A 156 -4.98 6.69 -16.11
CA VAL A 156 -3.60 6.92 -15.61
C VAL A 156 -3.50 6.57 -14.12
N TYR A 157 -4.60 6.69 -13.38
CA TYR A 157 -4.69 6.37 -11.95
C TYR A 157 -5.84 5.41 -11.66
N PRO A 158 -5.63 4.39 -10.81
CA PRO A 158 -6.67 3.42 -10.49
C PRO A 158 -7.83 4.08 -9.75
N LYS A 159 -9.07 3.85 -10.24
CA LYS A 159 -10.28 4.35 -9.58
C LYS A 159 -10.74 3.36 -8.52
N ARG A 160 -10.72 3.77 -7.25
CA ARG A 160 -11.12 2.93 -6.10
C ARG A 160 -12.60 2.54 -6.16
N VAL A 161 -12.86 1.27 -5.85
CA VAL A 161 -14.20 0.69 -5.84
C VAL A 161 -14.64 0.51 -4.39
N GLY A 162 -15.79 1.07 -4.04
CA GLY A 162 -16.37 0.99 -2.69
C GLY A 162 -16.35 2.33 -1.95
N PRO A 163 -16.78 2.34 -0.67
CA PRO A 163 -16.79 3.55 0.15
C PRO A 163 -15.38 4.14 0.25
N ALA A 164 -15.28 5.46 0.12
CA ALA A 164 -14.01 6.21 0.02
C ALA A 164 -13.03 5.93 1.17
N GLY A 165 -13.52 5.46 2.33
CA GLY A 165 -12.71 5.02 3.46
C GLY A 165 -12.90 3.54 3.77
N VAL A 166 -11.85 2.74 3.56
CA VAL A 166 -11.73 1.45 4.25
C VAL A 166 -11.45 1.74 5.73
N SER A 167 -12.33 1.28 6.62
CA SER A 167 -12.14 1.43 8.07
C SER A 167 -10.74 0.90 8.49
N PRO A 168 -10.00 1.61 9.35
CA PRO A 168 -8.69 1.17 9.84
C PRO A 168 -8.67 -0.28 10.33
N THR A 169 -9.75 -0.73 10.97
CA THR A 169 -9.90 -2.10 11.49
C THR A 169 -9.90 -3.16 10.38
N LYS A 170 -10.56 -2.88 9.24
CA LYS A 170 -10.59 -3.81 8.08
C LYS A 170 -9.19 -3.95 7.48
N ASN A 171 -8.48 -2.83 7.39
CA ASN A 171 -7.13 -2.77 6.86
C ASN A 171 -6.12 -3.54 7.71
N MET A 172 -6.25 -3.46 9.05
CA MET A 172 -5.40 -4.22 9.96
C MET A 172 -5.53 -5.73 9.74
N ARG A 173 -6.74 -6.23 9.47
CA ARG A 173 -6.96 -7.66 9.20
C ARG A 173 -6.31 -8.12 7.90
N LEU A 174 -6.44 -7.33 6.84
CA LEU A 174 -5.78 -7.68 5.58
C LEU A 174 -4.27 -7.70 5.72
N ARG A 175 -3.72 -6.71 6.43
CA ARG A 175 -2.28 -6.67 6.75
C ARG A 175 -1.85 -7.87 7.58
N TYR A 176 -2.68 -8.29 8.53
CA TYR A 176 -2.44 -9.49 9.31
C TYR A 176 -2.35 -10.74 8.41
N PHE A 177 -3.30 -10.92 7.49
CA PHE A 177 -3.27 -12.06 6.55
C PHE A 177 -2.08 -12.01 5.58
N LEU A 178 -1.67 -10.82 5.12
CA LEU A 178 -0.46 -10.67 4.31
C LEU A 178 0.81 -11.10 5.04
N HIS A 179 0.90 -10.82 6.35
CA HIS A 179 2.06 -11.22 7.15
C HIS A 179 2.01 -12.69 7.57
N HIS A 180 0.83 -13.29 7.61
CA HIS A 180 0.59 -14.66 8.09
C HIS A 180 -0.21 -15.48 7.06
N PRO A 181 0.31 -15.64 5.83
CA PRO A 181 -0.41 -16.34 4.76
C PRO A 181 -0.72 -17.79 5.11
N GLU A 182 0.08 -18.43 5.96
CA GLU A 182 -0.11 -19.82 6.41
C GLU A 182 -1.46 -20.07 7.10
N ARG A 183 -2.07 -19.04 7.71
CA ARG A 183 -3.41 -19.15 8.31
C ARG A 183 -4.54 -19.28 7.28
N MET A 184 -4.25 -18.97 6.02
CA MET A 184 -5.19 -19.01 4.90
C MET A 184 -4.99 -20.25 4.00
N ARG A 185 -4.12 -21.18 4.41
CA ARG A 185 -3.82 -22.38 3.61
C ARG A 185 -5.07 -23.23 3.39
N GLY A 186 -5.27 -23.69 2.16
CA GLY A 186 -6.42 -24.51 1.74
C GLY A 186 -7.74 -23.75 1.63
N ARG A 187 -7.74 -22.42 1.77
CA ARG A 187 -8.92 -21.56 1.56
C ARG A 187 -8.84 -20.90 0.19
N TYR A 188 -10.00 -20.51 -0.34
CA TYR A 188 -10.12 -19.92 -1.68
C TYR A 188 -11.03 -18.68 -1.68
N GLU A 189 -11.26 -18.06 -0.53
CA GLU A 189 -12.18 -16.92 -0.40
C GLU A 189 -11.59 -15.67 -1.05
N PHE A 190 -10.29 -15.40 -0.85
CA PHE A 190 -9.62 -14.25 -1.49
C PHE A 190 -9.44 -14.47 -2.98
N MET A 191 -9.09 -15.69 -3.39
CA MET A 191 -9.02 -16.10 -4.79
C MET A 191 -10.35 -15.82 -5.50
N GLN A 192 -11.47 -16.27 -4.93
CA GLN A 192 -12.80 -16.01 -5.48
C GLN A 192 -13.13 -14.53 -5.62
N VAL A 193 -12.85 -13.74 -4.59
CA VAL A 193 -13.17 -12.32 -4.57
C VAL A 193 -12.32 -11.52 -5.56
N LEU A 194 -11.01 -11.79 -5.63
CA LEU A 194 -10.11 -11.05 -6.52
C LEU A 194 -10.17 -11.51 -7.98
N THR A 195 -10.62 -12.74 -8.25
CA THR A 195 -10.73 -13.28 -9.62
C THR A 195 -12.16 -13.29 -10.16
N ALA A 196 -13.13 -12.78 -9.39
CA ALA A 196 -14.53 -12.72 -9.78
C ALA A 196 -14.75 -11.93 -11.08
N ARG A 197 -13.96 -10.88 -11.31
CA ARG A 197 -14.05 -10.05 -12.51
C ARG A 197 -12.67 -9.61 -12.97
N THR A 198 -12.47 -9.60 -14.29
CA THR A 198 -11.20 -9.23 -14.94
C THR A 198 -10.97 -7.72 -15.03
N ASP A 199 -12.02 -6.92 -14.84
CA ASP A 199 -11.95 -5.46 -14.85
C ASP A 199 -11.54 -4.86 -13.50
N PHE A 200 -11.40 -5.70 -12.47
CA PHE A 200 -10.88 -5.30 -11.17
C PHE A 200 -9.40 -5.64 -11.01
N GLY A 201 -8.74 -4.78 -10.24
CA GLY A 201 -7.37 -4.94 -9.80
C GLY A 201 -7.28 -4.58 -8.32
N ILE A 202 -6.06 -4.60 -7.81
CA ILE A 202 -5.75 -4.21 -6.44
C ILE A 202 -4.83 -2.99 -6.43
N GLU A 203 -5.04 -2.08 -5.50
CA GLU A 203 -4.11 -0.97 -5.24
C GLU A 203 -3.53 -1.12 -3.84
N PHE A 204 -2.20 -1.14 -3.75
CA PHE A 204 -1.46 -1.05 -2.50
C PHE A 204 -1.44 0.40 -2.04
N VAL A 205 -2.28 0.73 -1.08
CA VAL A 205 -2.33 2.06 -0.46
C VAL A 205 -1.27 2.11 0.63
N GLU A 206 -0.23 2.90 0.39
CA GLU A 206 0.84 3.13 1.36
C GLU A 206 0.40 4.17 2.40
N GLY A 207 0.79 3.95 3.64
CA GLY A 207 0.61 4.91 4.72
C GLY A 207 1.83 4.98 5.62
N TRP A 208 1.88 6.06 6.39
CA TRP A 208 2.94 6.31 7.36
C TRP A 208 2.92 5.25 8.48
N GLN A 209 4.04 4.56 8.66
CA GLN A 209 4.19 3.62 9.76
C GLN A 209 4.83 4.35 10.94
N LEU A 210 4.02 4.69 11.95
CA LEU A 210 4.47 5.40 13.15
C LEU A 210 5.73 4.78 13.76
N THR A 211 5.80 3.46 13.88
CA THR A 211 6.98 2.77 14.43
C THR A 211 8.26 3.09 13.66
N ARG A 212 8.22 3.13 12.32
CA ARG A 212 9.40 3.46 11.50
C ARG A 212 9.78 4.92 11.65
N ILE A 213 8.78 5.82 11.71
CA ILE A 213 9.00 7.25 11.97
C ILE A 213 9.65 7.43 13.34
N SER A 214 9.11 6.80 14.38
CA SER A 214 9.65 6.89 15.73
C SER A 214 11.09 6.40 15.78
N ILE A 215 11.42 5.27 15.15
CA ILE A 215 12.80 4.78 15.06
C ILE A 215 13.69 5.79 14.32
N ALA A 216 13.22 6.34 13.20
CA ALA A 216 13.97 7.32 12.42
C ALA A 216 14.25 8.61 13.20
N ILE A 217 13.35 9.04 14.09
CA ILE A 217 13.53 10.22 14.96
C ILE A 217 14.41 9.89 16.16
N LEU A 218 14.18 8.76 16.84
CA LEU A 218 14.89 8.38 18.06
C LEU A 218 16.35 8.02 17.79
N LEU A 219 16.64 7.38 16.66
CA LEU A 219 17.99 6.89 16.37
C LEU A 219 19.04 8.02 16.29
N PRO A 220 18.80 9.15 15.60
CA PRO A 220 19.71 10.29 15.61
C PRO A 220 19.84 10.97 16.96
N VAL A 221 18.77 11.04 17.76
CA VAL A 221 18.80 11.61 19.12
C VAL A 221 19.66 10.75 20.05
N ILE A 222 19.51 9.43 19.98
CA ILE A 222 20.34 8.51 20.76
C ILE A 222 21.79 8.57 20.25
N ALA A 223 22.00 8.63 18.94
CA ALA A 223 23.33 8.73 18.35
C ALA A 223 24.06 10.03 18.75
N SER A 224 23.36 11.17 18.77
CA SER A 224 23.95 12.45 19.20
C SER A 224 24.30 12.44 20.68
N LEU A 225 23.45 11.85 21.52
CA LEU A 225 23.73 11.65 22.94
C LEU A 225 24.97 10.76 23.16
N LEU A 226 25.04 9.61 22.48
CA LEU A 226 26.19 8.71 22.55
C LEU A 226 27.47 9.41 22.10
N LEU A 227 27.41 10.17 21.00
CA LEU A 227 28.55 10.93 20.50
C LEU A 227 29.04 11.95 21.54
N GLY A 228 28.12 12.67 22.20
CA GLY A 228 28.46 13.60 23.28
C GLY A 228 29.14 12.91 24.48
N ILE A 229 28.63 11.74 24.88
CA ILE A 229 29.24 10.92 25.95
C ILE A 229 30.64 10.47 25.55
N PHE A 230 30.81 9.89 24.35
CA PHE A 230 32.12 9.44 23.88
C PHE A 230 33.11 10.60 23.77
N TYR A 231 32.70 11.72 23.18
CA TYR A 231 33.56 12.89 23.04
C TYR A 231 34.01 13.43 24.41
N SER A 232 33.08 13.55 25.36
CA SER A 232 33.38 13.97 26.72
C SER A 232 34.39 13.04 27.41
N LEU A 233 34.26 11.72 27.24
CA LEU A 233 35.18 10.75 27.81
C LEU A 233 36.59 10.82 27.22
N PHE A 234 36.73 11.11 25.92
CA PHE A 234 38.03 11.15 25.24
C PHE A 234 38.75 12.50 25.38
N VAL A 235 38.00 13.62 25.39
CA VAL A 235 38.58 14.98 25.40
C VAL A 235 38.60 15.57 26.81
N GLY A 236 37.73 15.12 27.70
CA GLY A 236 37.61 15.62 29.07
C GLY A 236 36.76 16.89 29.19
N GLU A 237 36.28 17.46 28.09
CA GLU A 237 35.49 18.69 28.06
C GLU A 237 33.99 18.39 27.87
N VAL A 238 33.26 18.35 28.99
CA VAL A 238 31.83 18.00 29.01
C VAL A 238 30.98 19.06 28.30
N SER A 239 31.23 20.34 28.56
CA SER A 239 30.40 21.46 28.06
C SER A 239 30.36 21.52 26.52
N ASP A 240 31.52 21.40 25.89
CA ASP A 240 31.67 21.51 24.44
C ASP A 240 31.05 20.31 23.73
N ALA A 241 31.23 19.11 24.31
CA ALA A 241 30.63 17.87 23.81
C ALA A 241 29.10 17.96 23.70
N PHE A 242 28.44 18.42 24.78
CA PHE A 242 26.99 18.55 24.83
C PHE A 242 26.48 19.72 23.97
N THR A 243 27.27 20.78 23.83
CA THR A 243 26.95 21.90 22.94
C THR A 243 26.89 21.43 21.48
N ILE A 244 27.90 20.67 21.01
CA ILE A 244 27.93 20.12 19.65
C ILE A 244 26.76 19.15 19.44
N ALA A 245 26.50 18.24 20.39
CA ALA A 245 25.38 17.32 20.32
C ALA A 245 24.01 18.04 20.26
N GLY A 246 23.87 19.13 21.03
CA GLY A 246 22.70 20.00 21.02
C GLY A 246 22.47 20.67 19.66
N TYR A 247 23.53 21.20 19.04
CA TYR A 247 23.46 21.79 17.69
C TYR A 247 23.04 20.76 16.64
N MET A 248 23.64 19.56 16.66
CA MET A 248 23.29 18.49 15.71
C MET A 248 21.83 18.05 15.84
N THR A 249 21.35 17.91 17.07
CA THR A 249 19.95 17.52 17.34
C THR A 249 18.97 18.62 16.91
N SER A 250 19.33 19.89 17.14
CA SER A 250 18.51 21.03 16.73
C SER A 250 18.41 21.15 15.21
N ALA A 251 19.53 21.02 14.49
CA ALA A 251 19.54 21.00 13.03
C ALA A 251 18.68 19.85 12.47
N TYR A 252 18.80 18.65 13.06
CA TYR A 252 18.00 17.51 12.67
C TYR A 252 16.49 17.73 12.87
N SER A 253 16.10 18.34 14.00
CA SER A 253 14.71 18.70 14.29
C SER A 253 14.12 19.62 13.22
N VAL A 254 14.87 20.65 12.80
CA VAL A 254 14.43 21.57 11.73
C VAL A 254 14.22 20.82 10.40
N CYS A 255 15.14 19.92 10.04
CA CYS A 255 14.98 19.08 8.84
C CYS A 255 13.73 18.19 8.93
N LEU A 256 13.45 17.58 10.09
CA LEU A 256 12.26 16.76 10.29
C LEU A 256 10.96 17.56 10.18
N VAL A 257 10.92 18.77 10.76
CA VAL A 257 9.77 19.67 10.64
C VAL A 257 9.53 20.01 9.17
N LEU A 258 10.58 20.34 8.42
CA LEU A 258 10.48 20.64 7.00
C LEU A 258 9.96 19.43 6.19
N LEU A 259 10.47 18.23 6.46
CA LEU A 259 9.98 16.99 5.86
C LEU A 259 8.51 16.73 6.21
N GLY A 260 8.11 17.02 7.45
CA GLY A 260 6.72 16.94 7.90
C GLY A 260 5.80 17.88 7.12
N LEU A 261 6.21 19.13 6.94
CA LEU A 261 5.45 20.14 6.18
C LEU A 261 5.35 19.80 4.69
N LEU A 262 6.45 19.41 4.06
CA LEU A 262 6.46 18.96 2.66
C LEU A 262 5.50 17.80 2.43
N ASN A 263 5.49 16.84 3.35
CA ASN A 263 4.58 15.71 3.29
C ASN A 263 3.12 16.10 3.60
N PHE A 264 2.87 17.11 4.43
CA PHE A 264 1.52 17.61 4.67
C PHE A 264 0.92 18.28 3.43
N VAL A 265 1.74 18.97 2.63
CA VAL A 265 1.29 19.65 1.39
C VAL A 265 0.99 18.66 0.25
N GLU A 266 1.57 17.47 0.26
CA GLU A 266 1.34 16.45 -0.76
C GLU A 266 0.01 15.68 -0.58
N PHE A 267 -0.75 15.97 0.48
CA PHE A 267 -2.04 15.34 0.82
C PHE A 267 -3.14 16.36 1.09
#